data_AF-A0A941DDU6-F1
#
_entry.id   AF-A0A941DDU6-F1
#
_cell.length_a   1.000
_cell.length_b   1.000
_cell.length_c   1.000
_cell.angle_alpha   90.00
_cell.angle_beta   90.00
_cell.angle_gamma   90.00
#
_symmetry.space_group_name_H-M   'P 1'
#
loop_
_entity.id
_entity.type
_entity.pdbx_description
1 polymer ?
#
loop_
_entity_poly.entity_id
_entity_poly.type
_entity_poly.pdbx_seq_one_letter_code
_entity_poly.pdbx_strand_id
1 'polypeptide(L)'
;MSNNTDIEICGSFKATDATGKEHSIKGIRIYDEGYGIIDVFVDFAAPMEAGTYRDKTLVQQILSQLRKIGYVGPDFEATDPSLQERKMIVLEAPEEFCQFAKTKGWKNLAEEFE
;
A
#
# COMPACT_ATOMS: atom_id res chain seq x y z
N MET A 1 9.25 4.80 -18.43
CA MET A 1 8.37 3.80 -19.06
C MET A 1 7.11 3.74 -18.22
N SER A 2 6.00 4.27 -18.72
CA SER A 2 4.73 4.25 -18.00
C SER A 2 4.15 2.85 -18.16
N ASN A 3 4.56 1.92 -17.29
CA ASN A 3 3.92 0.63 -17.23
C ASN A 3 2.47 0.85 -16.78
N ASN A 4 1.54 0.42 -17.61
CA ASN A 4 0.10 0.58 -17.44
C ASN A 4 -0.47 -0.32 -16.31
N THR A 5 0.40 -0.68 -15.37
CA THR A 5 0.18 -1.58 -14.23
C THR A 5 0.26 -0.84 -12.89
N ASP A 6 0.56 0.46 -12.89
CA ASP A 6 0.39 1.33 -11.72
C ASP A 6 -1.09 1.62 -11.53
N ILE A 7 -1.64 1.16 -10.41
CA ILE A 7 -3.06 1.32 -10.09
C ILE A 7 -3.16 2.12 -8.79
N GLU A 8 -3.74 3.32 -8.88
CA GLU A 8 -4.07 4.11 -7.70
C GLU A 8 -5.28 3.50 -6.99
N ILE A 9 -5.07 3.09 -5.74
CA ILE A 9 -6.10 2.50 -4.88
C ILE A 9 -6.79 3.57 -4.04
N CYS A 10 -6.01 4.55 -3.56
CA CYS A 10 -6.49 5.64 -2.72
C CYS A 10 -5.75 6.92 -3.07
N GLY A 11 -6.49 8.01 -3.25
CA GLY A 11 -5.91 9.35 -3.37
C GLY A 11 -5.33 9.88 -2.06
N SER A 12 -4.91 11.14 -2.06
CA SER A 12 -4.21 11.76 -0.92
C SER A 12 -5.02 11.81 0.37
N PHE A 13 -4.37 11.54 1.49
CA PHE A 13 -4.95 11.65 2.83
C PHE A 13 -3.87 11.92 3.89
N LYS A 14 -4.29 12.06 5.15
CA LYS A 14 -3.40 12.25 6.29
C LYS A 14 -3.47 11.05 7.22
N ALA A 15 -2.32 10.65 7.74
CA ALA A 15 -2.20 9.60 8.74
C ALA A 15 -1.30 10.07 9.87
N THR A 16 -1.55 9.58 11.08
CA THR A 16 -0.79 9.95 12.28
C THR A 16 -0.07 8.71 12.82
N ASP A 17 1.22 8.84 13.12
CA ASP A 17 2.01 7.74 13.71
C ASP A 17 1.89 7.71 15.25
N ALA A 18 2.53 6.73 15.90
CA ALA A 18 2.42 6.54 17.35
C ALA A 18 2.97 7.71 18.19
N THR A 19 3.84 8.56 17.63
CA THR A 19 4.38 9.76 18.29
C THR A 19 3.44 10.97 18.20
N GLY A 20 2.33 10.85 17.45
CA GLY A 20 1.38 11.93 17.22
C GLY A 20 1.78 12.87 16.07
N LYS A 21 2.82 12.55 15.30
CA LYS A 21 3.23 13.33 14.13
C LYS A 21 2.33 12.99 12.93
N GLU A 22 1.97 14.02 12.18
CA GLU A 22 1.09 13.89 11.02
C GLU A 22 1.91 13.71 9.74
N HIS A 23 1.58 12.67 8.99
CA HIS A 23 2.14 12.34 7.71
C HIS A 23 1.13 12.63 6.60
N SER A 24 1.55 13.44 5.64
CA SER A 24 0.78 13.68 4.41
C SER A 24 1.09 12.58 3.40
N ILE A 25 0.10 11.77 3.06
CA ILE A 25 0.18 10.70 2.08
C ILE A 25 -0.39 11.22 0.76
N LYS A 26 0.38 11.06 -0.31
CA LYS A 26 0.00 11.45 -1.68
C LYS A 26 -1.00 10.47 -2.29
N GLY A 27 -0.82 9.19 -2.01
CA GLY A 27 -1.70 8.13 -2.47
C GLY A 27 -1.19 6.75 -2.07
N ILE A 28 -2.03 5.75 -2.34
CA ILE A 28 -1.71 4.34 -2.22
C ILE A 28 -1.79 3.73 -3.60
N ARG A 29 -0.75 3.03 -4.02
CA ARG A 29 -0.62 2.41 -5.34
C ARG A 29 -0.24 0.95 -5.19
N ILE A 30 -0.59 0.17 -6.20
CA ILE A 30 -0.14 -1.20 -6.36
C ILE A 30 0.42 -1.37 -7.77
N TYR A 31 1.29 -2.36 -7.93
CA TYR A 31 1.74 -2.80 -9.25
C TYR A 31 1.21 -4.20 -9.54
N ASP A 32 0.79 -4.41 -10.77
CA ASP A 32 0.52 -5.74 -11.29
C ASP A 32 1.84 -6.37 -11.77
N GLU A 33 2.50 -7.12 -10.87
CA GLU A 33 3.77 -7.81 -11.18
C GLU A 33 3.57 -9.24 -11.71
N GLY A 34 2.34 -9.76 -11.72
CA GLY A 34 2.04 -11.09 -12.27
C GLY A 34 2.53 -12.26 -11.41
N TYR A 35 2.89 -12.06 -10.14
CA TYR A 35 3.30 -13.12 -9.20
C TYR A 35 2.20 -13.58 -8.25
N GLY A 36 0.97 -13.05 -8.37
CA GLY A 36 -0.18 -13.41 -7.53
C GLY A 36 -0.19 -12.79 -6.13
N ILE A 37 0.89 -12.12 -5.72
CA ILE A 37 1.00 -11.32 -4.48
C ILE A 37 1.08 -9.84 -4.86
N ILE A 38 0.52 -8.98 -4.00
CA ILE A 38 0.45 -7.54 -4.23
C ILE A 38 1.26 -6.81 -3.16
N ASP A 39 2.31 -6.13 -3.59
CA ASP A 39 2.96 -5.11 -2.78
C ASP A 39 2.18 -3.79 -2.85
N VAL A 40 1.94 -3.19 -1.68
CA VAL A 40 1.22 -1.93 -1.55
C VAL A 40 2.18 -0.80 -1.24
N PHE A 41 2.24 0.15 -2.17
CA PHE A 41 3.12 1.30 -2.12
C PHE A 41 2.35 2.49 -1.55
N VAL A 42 2.86 3.09 -0.48
CA VAL A 42 2.27 4.27 0.15
C VAL A 42 3.22 5.43 -0.02
N ASP A 43 2.83 6.41 -0.84
CA ASP A 43 3.65 7.57 -1.17
C ASP A 43 3.44 8.70 -0.18
N PHE A 44 4.52 9.25 0.36
CA PHE A 44 4.51 10.38 1.28
C PHE A 44 4.90 11.68 0.59
N ALA A 45 4.30 12.78 1.03
CA ALA A 45 4.60 14.11 0.51
C ALA A 45 5.99 14.60 0.96
N ALA A 46 6.40 14.23 2.17
CA ALA A 46 7.66 14.60 2.79
C ALA A 46 8.52 13.36 3.09
N PRO A 47 9.86 13.50 3.16
CA PRO A 47 10.73 12.43 3.63
C PRO A 47 10.34 11.97 5.04
N MET A 48 10.42 10.67 5.27
CA MET A 48 10.16 10.01 6.52
C MET A 48 11.46 9.57 7.20
N GLU A 49 11.33 9.26 8.47
CA GLU A 49 12.42 8.72 9.27
C GLU A 49 12.60 7.23 8.97
N ALA A 50 13.83 6.74 9.12
CA ALA A 50 14.09 5.33 8.89
C ALA A 50 13.29 4.49 9.90
N GLY A 51 12.60 3.45 9.41
CA GLY A 51 11.78 2.57 10.26
C GLY A 51 10.33 3.01 10.46
N THR A 52 9.88 4.15 9.91
CA THR A 52 8.48 4.58 9.98
C THR A 52 7.48 3.52 9.47
N TYR A 53 7.88 2.68 8.52
CA TYR A 53 7.09 1.55 8.02
C TYR A 53 6.77 0.48 9.08
N ARG A 54 7.48 0.45 10.21
CA ARG A 54 7.23 -0.44 11.36
C ARG A 54 6.27 0.15 12.39
N ASP A 55 5.88 1.42 12.22
CA ASP A 55 4.94 2.06 13.13
C ASP A 55 3.54 1.48 12.93
N LYS A 56 3.12 0.65 13.89
CA LYS A 56 1.82 -0.03 13.82
C LYS A 56 0.65 0.97 13.79
N THR A 57 0.76 2.11 14.45
CA THR A 57 -0.31 3.12 14.48
C THR A 57 -0.48 3.73 13.08
N LEU A 58 0.63 4.07 12.41
CA LEU A 58 0.62 4.58 11.05
C LEU A 58 0.03 3.55 10.07
N VAL A 59 0.47 2.29 10.16
CA VAL A 59 -0.07 1.20 9.32
C VAL A 59 -1.57 1.04 9.56
N GLN A 60 -2.04 1.09 10.82
CA GLN A 60 -3.47 1.02 11.14
C GLN A 60 -4.27 2.21 10.59
N GLN A 61 -3.70 3.42 10.55
CA GLN A 61 -4.34 4.58 9.93
C GLN A 61 -4.46 4.41 8.41
N ILE A 62 -3.42 3.88 7.75
CA ILE A 62 -3.44 3.54 6.32
C ILE A 62 -4.52 2.48 6.04
N LEU A 63 -4.55 1.39 6.82
CA LEU A 63 -5.55 0.33 6.70
C LEU A 63 -6.96 0.86 6.97
N SER A 64 -7.14 1.76 7.93
CA SER A 64 -8.42 2.41 8.20
C SER A 64 -8.90 3.20 6.98
N GLN A 65 -8.00 3.84 6.25
CA GLN A 65 -8.33 4.53 5.00
C GLN A 65 -8.73 3.54 3.90
N LEU A 66 -8.01 2.42 3.75
CA LEU A 66 -8.38 1.34 2.83
C LEU A 66 -9.77 0.75 3.17
N ARG A 67 -10.05 0.54 4.46
CA ARG A 67 -11.35 0.04 4.94
C ARG A 67 -12.51 0.98 4.60
N LYS A 68 -12.29 2.30 4.68
CA LYS A 68 -13.30 3.30 4.27
C LYS A 68 -13.66 3.23 2.79
N ILE A 69 -12.72 2.83 1.93
CA ILE A 69 -12.95 2.72 0.49
C ILE A 69 -13.35 1.31 0.04
N GLY A 70 -13.60 0.40 0.99
CA GLY A 70 -14.20 -0.91 0.76
C GLY A 70 -13.30 -2.12 1.00
N TYR A 71 -12.06 -1.94 1.48
CA TYR A 71 -11.22 -3.10 1.83
C TYR A 71 -11.76 -3.78 3.09
N VAL A 72 -11.97 -5.10 3.01
CA VAL A 72 -12.35 -5.93 4.16
C VAL A 72 -11.41 -7.12 4.17
N GLY A 73 -10.53 -7.19 5.17
CA GLY A 73 -9.52 -8.23 5.28
C GLY A 73 -8.54 -7.99 6.43
N PRO A 74 -7.51 -8.86 6.52
CA PRO A 74 -6.48 -8.77 7.54
C PRO A 74 -5.67 -7.48 7.45
N ASP A 75 -4.84 -7.23 8.47
CA ASP A 75 -3.92 -6.11 8.46
C ASP A 75 -2.69 -6.43 7.59
N PHE A 76 -2.05 -5.40 7.04
CA PHE A 76 -0.84 -5.56 6.24
C PHE A 76 0.39 -5.71 7.12
N GLU A 77 1.41 -6.36 6.57
CA GLU A 77 2.69 -6.52 7.23
C GLU A 77 3.76 -5.61 6.61
N ALA A 78 4.81 -5.35 7.39
CA ALA A 78 5.97 -4.61 6.90
C ALA A 78 6.78 -5.52 5.97
N THR A 79 7.08 -5.08 4.75
CA THR A 79 7.98 -5.80 3.85
C THR A 79 9.45 -5.56 4.20
N ASP A 80 10.35 -6.15 3.41
CA ASP A 80 11.79 -6.03 3.54
C ASP A 80 12.28 -4.58 3.62
N PRO A 81 13.23 -4.27 4.53
CA PRO A 81 13.81 -2.94 4.67
C PRO A 81 14.47 -2.39 3.40
N SER A 82 14.90 -3.27 2.48
CA SER A 82 15.55 -2.92 1.22
C SER A 82 14.60 -2.27 0.21
N LEU A 83 13.30 -2.52 0.33
CA LEU A 83 12.25 -1.95 -0.53
C LEU A 83 11.75 -0.59 0.00
N GLN A 84 12.16 -0.21 1.22
CA GLN A 84 11.70 0.99 1.88
C GLN A 84 12.48 2.21 1.39
N GLU A 85 11.77 3.25 0.97
CA GLU A 85 12.37 4.50 0.52
C GLU A 85 12.05 5.66 1.47
N ARG A 86 12.81 6.76 1.34
CA ARG A 86 12.61 7.94 2.20
C ARG A 86 11.22 8.56 2.06
N LYS A 87 10.55 8.42 0.92
CA LYS A 87 9.23 9.04 0.66
C LYS A 87 8.17 8.01 0.29
N MET A 88 8.46 6.72 0.45
CA MET A 88 7.56 5.65 0.06
C MET A 88 7.84 4.46 0.94
N ILE A 89 6.79 3.86 1.48
CA ILE A 89 6.91 2.56 2.13
C ILE A 89 6.21 1.52 1.28
N VAL A 90 6.69 0.31 1.40
CA VAL A 90 6.05 -0.86 0.80
C VAL A 90 5.51 -1.72 1.94
N LEU A 91 4.29 -2.20 1.77
CA LEU A 91 3.60 -3.06 2.70
C LEU A 91 3.20 -4.34 1.95
N GLU A 92 3.38 -5.48 2.60
CA GLU A 92 2.94 -6.75 2.05
C GLU A 92 1.45 -6.90 2.35
N ALA A 93 0.65 -7.03 1.28
CA ALA A 93 -0.78 -7.24 1.42
C ALA A 93 -1.11 -8.74 1.52
N PRO A 94 -2.09 -9.14 2.36
CA PRO A 94 -2.54 -10.52 2.42
C PRO A 94 -3.28 -10.91 1.13
N GLU A 95 -3.38 -12.21 0.88
CA GLU A 95 -4.05 -12.76 -0.31
C GLU A 95 -5.50 -12.23 -0.47
N GLU A 96 -6.24 -12.02 0.62
CA GLU A 96 -7.60 -11.46 0.54
C GLU A 96 -7.65 -10.04 -0.06
N PHE A 97 -6.54 -9.29 -0.01
CA PHE A 97 -6.46 -7.98 -0.66
C PHE A 97 -6.57 -8.07 -2.19
N CYS A 98 -6.17 -9.19 -2.79
CA CYS A 98 -6.32 -9.43 -4.23
C CYS A 98 -7.76 -9.25 -4.71
N GLN A 99 -8.75 -9.70 -3.93
CA GLN A 99 -10.16 -9.51 -4.28
C GLN A 99 -10.54 -8.04 -4.32
N PHE A 100 -10.08 -7.25 -3.35
CA PHE A 100 -10.30 -5.81 -3.33
C PHE A 100 -9.56 -5.10 -4.45
N ALA A 101 -8.30 -5.46 -4.72
CA ALA A 101 -7.51 -4.91 -5.81
C ALA A 101 -8.17 -5.15 -7.18
N LYS A 102 -8.77 -6.33 -7.41
CA LYS A 102 -9.55 -6.63 -8.63
C LYS A 102 -10.69 -5.63 -8.82
N THR A 103 -11.37 -5.20 -7.75
CA THR A 103 -12.43 -4.17 -7.84
C THR A 103 -11.92 -2.79 -8.24
N LYS A 104 -10.61 -2.53 -8.07
CA LYS A 104 -9.93 -1.29 -8.46
C LYS A 104 -9.28 -1.38 -9.85
N GLY A 105 -9.38 -2.52 -10.52
CA GLY A 105 -8.86 -2.72 -11.87
C GLY A 105 -7.56 -3.52 -11.95
N TRP A 106 -7.11 -4.14 -10.86
CA TRP A 106 -6.01 -5.12 -10.91
C TRP A 106 -6.45 -6.37 -11.67
N LYS A 107 -5.61 -6.87 -12.57
CA LYS A 107 -6.01 -7.91 -13.53
C LYS A 107 -5.51 -9.30 -13.17
N ASN A 108 -4.59 -9.39 -12.20
CA ASN A 108 -3.90 -10.63 -11.85
C ASN A 108 -3.36 -11.33 -13.11
N LEU A 109 -2.32 -10.75 -13.70
CA LEU A 109 -1.73 -11.28 -14.93
C LEU A 109 -1.23 -12.74 -14.76
N ALA A 110 -1.03 -13.23 -13.53
CA ALA A 110 -0.67 -14.61 -13.25
C ALA A 110 -1.74 -15.62 -13.69
N GLU A 111 -3.03 -15.27 -13.56
CA GLU A 111 -4.16 -16.12 -13.95
C GLU A 111 -4.31 -16.24 -15.48
N GLU A 112 -3.67 -15.35 -16.26
CA GLU A 112 -3.73 -15.39 -17.73
C GLU A 112 -2.75 -16.42 -18.35
N PHE A 113 -1.88 -17.05 -17.55
CA PHE A 113 -0.89 -18.03 -18.00
C PHE A 113 -1.22 -19.49 -17.62
N GLU A 114 -2.40 -19.77 -17.06
CA GLU A 114 -2.92 -21.13 -16.79
C GLU A 114 -3.75 -21.72 -17.93
#